data_AF-A0ABC9C4J5-F1
#
_entry.id   AF-A0ABC9C4J5-F1
#
_cell.length_a   1.000
_cell.length_b   1.000
_cell.length_c   1.000
_cell.angle_alpha   90.00
_cell.angle_beta   90.00
_cell.angle_gamma   90.00
#
_symmetry.space_group_name_H-M   'P 1'
#
loop_
_entity.id
_entity.type
_entity.pdbx_description
1 polymer ?
#
loop_
_entity_poly.entity_id
_entity_poly.type
_entity_poly.pdbx_seq_one_letter_code
_entity_poly.pdbx_strand_id
1 'polypeptide(L)'
;MAASTDQAERLNDDVVVEILLRLPPAAVLRFGAVCRAWRRITASPAFLAAHARRRPLELIIKGPGCALSTIPLATLGDDVDTMRRRRRLRLRWCGPGGGDYLGGLLGAYDGLLLFERHSGCDHLVCNPVTRQWALLPRTPSLWIRVCGVYVHAPSGEHRLLYLANDEGNVPGGTWTATHRVLSLGGAAVARRIGPPAAAIEIYSQMPGAYLSHRGNLHWVRHPWVVDTDKILAFDPVAETFRLIPRPPTRDQEREWVSLVKAHGSLAVTAILHGSMDLWVLEDYDSDDSSSWTHRLRVDLPSPLESAKRAVSVHVLGQNVILLENEHHVVALYSLTEKKVLKQVELGRDIENYSTRSTSFLFRDSLERHAFFDLQGTTS
;
A
#
# COMPACT_ATOMS: atom_id res chain seq x y z
N MET A 1 -45.30 -22.62 -8.52
CA MET A 1 -44.85 -22.68 -7.11
C MET A 1 -43.33 -22.68 -6.97
N ALA A 2 -42.58 -23.56 -7.66
CA ALA A 2 -41.11 -23.61 -7.53
C ALA A 2 -40.36 -22.29 -7.83
N ALA A 3 -40.81 -21.52 -8.83
CA ALA A 3 -40.20 -20.22 -9.17
C ALA A 3 -40.41 -19.12 -8.10
N SER A 4 -41.52 -19.18 -7.33
CA SER A 4 -41.79 -18.17 -6.30
C SER A 4 -41.07 -18.48 -4.99
N THR A 5 -40.82 -19.76 -4.69
CA THR A 5 -39.98 -20.19 -3.57
C THR A 5 -38.50 -19.88 -3.82
N ASP A 6 -37.97 -20.11 -5.03
CA ASP A 6 -36.59 -19.76 -5.38
C ASP A 6 -36.37 -18.24 -5.32
N GLN A 7 -37.34 -17.44 -5.76
CA GLN A 7 -37.26 -15.99 -5.68
C GLN A 7 -37.29 -15.48 -4.23
N ALA A 8 -38.14 -16.06 -3.38
CA ALA A 8 -38.20 -15.72 -1.95
C ALA A 8 -36.93 -16.14 -1.18
N GLU A 9 -36.35 -17.30 -1.51
CA GLU A 9 -35.06 -17.74 -0.96
C GLU A 9 -33.91 -16.81 -1.38
N ARG A 10 -33.88 -16.38 -2.65
CA ARG A 10 -32.86 -15.44 -3.15
C ARG A 10 -32.97 -14.05 -2.51
N LEU A 11 -34.19 -13.53 -2.35
CA LEU A 11 -34.44 -12.27 -1.62
C LEU A 11 -34.00 -12.36 -0.15
N ASN A 12 -34.15 -13.53 0.49
CA ASN A 12 -33.68 -13.76 1.85
C ASN A 12 -32.14 -13.83 1.89
N ASP A 13 -31.51 -14.54 0.94
CA ASP A 13 -30.05 -14.60 0.82
C ASP A 13 -29.44 -13.20 0.60
N ASP A 14 -30.06 -12.32 -0.20
CA ASP A 14 -29.58 -10.94 -0.41
C ASP A 14 -29.61 -10.11 0.87
N VAL A 15 -30.68 -10.21 1.66
CA VAL A 15 -30.77 -9.53 2.98
C VAL A 15 -29.73 -10.09 3.94
N VAL A 16 -29.53 -11.41 3.96
CA VAL A 16 -28.49 -12.07 4.77
C VAL A 16 -27.10 -11.58 4.35
N VAL A 17 -26.81 -11.50 3.05
CA VAL A 17 -25.55 -10.94 2.52
C VAL A 17 -25.33 -9.53 3.05
N GLU A 18 -26.33 -8.64 2.93
CA GLU A 18 -26.22 -7.26 3.39
C GLU A 18 -25.99 -7.12 4.90
N ILE A 19 -26.59 -8.01 5.71
CA ILE A 19 -26.34 -8.09 7.16
C ILE A 19 -24.90 -8.54 7.42
N LEU A 20 -24.48 -9.66 6.82
CA LEU A 20 -23.16 -10.25 7.03
C LEU A 20 -22.03 -9.32 6.57
N LEU A 21 -22.26 -8.52 5.51
CA LEU A 21 -21.31 -7.54 5.00
C LEU A 21 -20.97 -6.42 6.00
N ARG A 22 -21.83 -6.16 6.99
CA ARG A 22 -21.61 -5.14 8.03
C ARG A 22 -20.83 -5.67 9.24
N LEU A 23 -20.65 -6.98 9.33
CA LEU A 23 -20.05 -7.62 10.50
C LEU A 23 -18.50 -7.55 10.48
N PRO A 24 -17.84 -7.53 11.64
CA PRO A 24 -16.38 -7.68 11.73
C PRO A 24 -15.92 -9.06 11.22
N PRO A 25 -14.65 -9.19 10.75
CA PRO A 25 -14.15 -10.43 10.16
C PRO A 25 -14.34 -11.67 11.04
N ALA A 26 -14.04 -11.54 12.34
CA ALA A 26 -14.20 -12.63 13.29
C ALA A 26 -15.67 -13.06 13.48
N ALA A 27 -16.63 -12.15 13.31
CA ALA A 27 -18.05 -12.52 13.32
C ALA A 27 -18.43 -13.27 12.03
N VAL A 28 -18.02 -12.78 10.86
CA VAL A 28 -18.26 -13.47 9.57
C VAL A 28 -17.79 -14.92 9.61
N LEU A 29 -16.57 -15.17 10.12
CA LEU A 29 -16.03 -16.53 10.26
C LEU A 29 -16.89 -17.42 11.18
N ARG A 30 -17.38 -16.88 12.31
CA ARG A 30 -18.28 -17.61 13.23
C ARG A 30 -19.64 -17.88 12.60
N PHE A 31 -20.18 -16.93 11.85
CA PHE A 31 -21.48 -17.05 11.19
C PHE A 31 -21.46 -18.06 10.04
N GLY A 32 -20.32 -18.24 9.36
CA GLY A 32 -20.11 -19.33 8.42
C GLY A 32 -20.17 -20.75 9.05
N ALA A 33 -20.17 -20.85 10.38
CA ALA A 33 -20.35 -22.13 11.09
C ALA A 33 -21.81 -22.44 11.46
N VAL A 34 -22.74 -21.48 11.32
CA VAL A 34 -24.14 -21.62 11.76
C VAL A 34 -24.93 -22.59 10.89
N CYS A 35 -24.87 -22.43 9.56
CA CYS A 35 -25.55 -23.33 8.62
C CYS A 35 -24.82 -23.39 7.27
N ARG A 36 -25.20 -24.35 6.41
CA ARG A 36 -24.58 -24.55 5.09
C ARG A 36 -24.78 -23.35 4.16
N ALA A 37 -25.94 -22.71 4.19
CA ALA A 37 -26.23 -21.54 3.36
C ALA A 37 -25.32 -20.36 3.71
N TRP A 38 -25.17 -20.05 5.01
CA TRP A 38 -24.31 -18.96 5.48
C TRP A 38 -22.83 -19.27 5.24
N ARG A 39 -22.42 -20.54 5.40
CA ARG A 39 -21.08 -20.99 5.00
C ARG A 39 -20.81 -20.72 3.51
N ARG A 40 -21.75 -21.09 2.63
CA ARG A 40 -21.65 -20.85 1.18
C ARG A 40 -21.51 -19.36 0.87
N ILE A 41 -22.33 -18.50 1.49
CA ILE A 41 -22.27 -17.04 1.31
C ILE A 41 -20.90 -16.50 1.75
N THR A 42 -20.54 -16.74 3.00
CA THR A 42 -19.32 -16.19 3.63
C THR A 42 -18.01 -16.72 3.02
N ALA A 43 -18.03 -17.89 2.38
CA ALA A 43 -16.87 -18.44 1.68
C ALA A 43 -16.77 -18.02 0.21
N SER A 44 -17.81 -17.38 -0.36
CA SER A 44 -17.80 -16.99 -1.77
C SER A 44 -16.82 -15.83 -2.04
N PRO A 45 -16.04 -15.88 -3.14
CA PRO A 45 -15.11 -14.79 -3.49
C PRO A 45 -15.79 -13.43 -3.62
N ALA A 46 -17.01 -13.41 -4.21
CA ALA A 46 -17.78 -12.18 -4.36
C ALA A 46 -18.14 -11.53 -3.01
N PHE A 47 -18.56 -12.34 -2.03
CA PHE A 47 -18.84 -11.86 -0.68
C PHE A 47 -17.56 -11.35 0.00
N LEU A 48 -16.46 -12.11 -0.07
CA LEU A 48 -15.19 -11.72 0.57
C LEU A 48 -14.66 -10.39 0.03
N ALA A 49 -14.72 -10.20 -1.29
CA ALA A 49 -14.31 -8.94 -1.93
C ALA A 49 -15.26 -7.78 -1.58
N ALA A 50 -16.57 -8.03 -1.55
CA ALA A 50 -17.54 -7.03 -1.12
C ALA A 50 -17.35 -6.66 0.37
N HIS A 51 -17.05 -7.63 1.22
CA HIS A 51 -16.77 -7.44 2.64
C HIS A 51 -15.52 -6.59 2.84
N ALA A 52 -14.40 -6.94 2.19
CA ALA A 52 -13.14 -6.21 2.23
C ALA A 52 -13.32 -4.73 1.81
N ARG A 53 -14.07 -4.46 0.72
CA ARG A 53 -14.37 -3.09 0.26
C ARG A 53 -15.14 -2.26 1.27
N ARG A 54 -16.02 -2.88 2.08
CA ARG A 54 -16.81 -2.22 3.12
C ARG A 54 -16.07 -2.09 4.45
N ARG A 55 -14.88 -2.67 4.59
CA ARG A 55 -14.08 -2.52 5.80
C ARG A 55 -13.60 -1.08 5.95
N PRO A 56 -13.58 -0.56 7.20
CA PRO A 56 -13.04 0.76 7.46
C PRO A 56 -11.56 0.78 7.06
N LEU A 57 -11.12 1.90 6.50
CA LEU A 57 -9.71 2.15 6.28
C LEU A 57 -9.07 2.52 7.62
N GLU A 58 -7.95 1.89 7.92
CA GLU A 58 -7.23 2.04 9.18
C GLU A 58 -5.80 2.51 8.91
N LEU A 59 -5.32 3.39 9.78
CA LEU A 59 -3.94 3.84 9.83
C LEU A 59 -3.10 2.84 10.62
N ILE A 60 -2.06 2.30 10.01
CA ILE A 60 -1.04 1.49 10.70
C ILE A 60 -0.05 2.43 11.37
N ILE A 61 0.21 2.13 12.63
CA ILE A 61 1.17 2.82 13.48
C ILE A 61 2.14 1.79 14.00
N LYS A 62 3.43 2.08 13.83
CA LYS A 62 4.51 1.35 14.47
C LYS A 62 4.70 1.90 15.89
N GLY A 63 4.73 1.01 16.87
CA GLY A 63 5.05 1.31 18.26
C GLY A 63 6.29 0.55 18.74
N PRO A 64 6.54 0.59 20.06
CA PRO A 64 7.77 0.08 20.66
C PRO A 64 8.04 -1.38 20.27
N GLY A 65 9.31 -1.72 20.05
CA GLY A 65 9.71 -3.10 19.69
C GLY A 65 9.15 -3.58 18.35
N CYS A 66 8.87 -2.66 17.41
CA CYS A 66 8.21 -2.96 16.12
C CYS A 66 6.78 -3.51 16.25
N ALA A 67 6.11 -3.31 17.38
CA ALA A 67 4.70 -3.66 17.52
C ALA A 67 3.84 -2.84 16.56
N LEU A 68 2.91 -3.47 15.86
CA LEU A 68 1.98 -2.78 14.97
C LEU A 68 0.62 -2.60 15.64
N SER A 69 0.05 -1.41 15.48
CA SER A 69 -1.31 -1.09 15.88
C SER A 69 -2.05 -0.41 14.74
N THR A 70 -3.37 -0.46 14.77
CA THR A 70 -4.25 0.17 13.77
C THR A 70 -5.23 1.12 14.44
N ILE A 71 -5.54 2.22 13.76
CA ILE A 71 -6.58 3.19 14.16
C ILE A 71 -7.52 3.40 12.97
N PRO A 72 -8.83 3.16 13.11
CA PRO A 72 -9.79 3.51 12.07
C PRO A 72 -9.75 5.00 11.74
N LEU A 73 -9.63 5.36 10.46
CA LEU A 73 -9.60 6.78 10.06
C LEU A 73 -10.90 7.52 10.45
N ALA A 74 -12.01 6.79 10.49
CA ALA A 74 -13.30 7.33 10.92
C ALA A 74 -13.29 7.81 12.38
N THR A 75 -12.37 7.34 13.22
CA THR A 75 -12.26 7.72 14.64
C THR A 75 -11.05 8.61 14.94
N LEU A 76 -10.38 9.16 13.92
CA LEU A 76 -9.32 10.15 14.13
C LEU A 76 -9.87 11.41 14.81
N GLY A 77 -9.16 11.97 15.79
CA GLY A 77 -9.49 13.25 16.42
C GLY A 77 -10.16 13.19 17.79
N ASP A 78 -10.50 12.00 18.31
CA ASP A 78 -11.03 11.85 19.67
C ASP A 78 -9.84 11.59 20.63
N ASP A 79 -9.03 12.57 21.03
CA ASP A 79 -7.67 12.36 21.56
C ASP A 79 -7.52 11.32 22.69
N VAL A 80 -8.42 11.34 23.70
CA VAL A 80 -8.38 10.38 24.82
C VAL A 80 -8.85 8.97 24.39
N ASP A 81 -9.75 8.90 23.42
CA ASP A 81 -10.37 7.66 22.94
C ASP A 81 -9.59 7.03 21.78
N THR A 82 -8.90 7.82 20.97
CA THR A 82 -8.17 7.38 19.77
C THR A 82 -7.02 6.45 20.17
N MET A 83 -6.34 6.75 21.28
CA MET A 83 -5.32 5.87 21.84
C MET A 83 -5.92 4.59 22.45
N ARG A 84 -7.09 4.67 23.10
CA ARG A 84 -7.80 3.50 23.67
C ARG A 84 -8.37 2.58 22.59
N ARG A 85 -8.75 3.14 21.44
CA ARG A 85 -9.31 2.42 20.29
C ARG A 85 -8.24 1.82 19.37
N ARG A 86 -6.95 2.00 19.69
CA ARG A 86 -5.85 1.33 19.00
C ARG A 86 -6.04 -0.18 19.07
N ARG A 87 -6.18 -0.80 17.91
CA ARG A 87 -6.23 -2.26 17.79
C ARG A 87 -4.82 -2.77 17.54
N ARG A 88 -4.21 -3.42 18.54
CA ARG A 88 -2.91 -4.06 18.40
C ARG A 88 -3.00 -5.23 17.43
N LEU A 89 -2.18 -5.21 16.38
CA LEU A 89 -2.04 -6.33 15.46
C LEU A 89 -1.15 -7.39 16.13
N ARG A 90 -1.74 -8.52 16.50
CA ARG A 90 -1.03 -9.66 17.10
C ARG A 90 -0.43 -10.51 15.97
N LEU A 91 0.72 -10.07 15.49
CA LEU A 91 1.46 -10.72 14.41
C LEU A 91 2.57 -11.55 15.02
N ARG A 92 2.59 -12.85 14.69
CA ARG A 92 3.67 -13.77 15.06
C ARG A 92 4.00 -14.61 13.85
N TRP A 93 5.25 -14.53 13.39
CA TRP A 93 5.78 -15.42 12.38
C TRP A 93 6.27 -16.71 13.05
N CYS A 94 5.80 -17.85 12.54
CA CYS A 94 6.13 -19.18 13.09
C CYS A 94 6.94 -20.06 12.12
N GLY A 95 7.48 -19.50 11.03
CA GLY A 95 8.27 -20.25 10.05
C GLY A 95 9.77 -20.31 10.37
N PRO A 96 10.59 -20.84 9.44
CA PRO A 96 12.03 -21.04 9.64
C PRO A 96 12.78 -19.80 10.11
N GLY A 97 13.76 -20.00 11.01
CA GLY A 97 14.49 -18.95 11.70
C GLY A 97 13.68 -18.23 12.79
N GLY A 98 12.68 -18.89 13.39
CA GLY A 98 11.71 -18.28 14.31
C GLY A 98 12.29 -17.30 15.33
N GLY A 99 11.66 -16.13 15.42
CA GLY A 99 11.95 -15.07 16.38
C GLY A 99 10.85 -14.01 16.33
N ASP A 100 10.71 -13.21 17.40
CA ASP A 100 9.65 -12.19 17.51
C ASP A 100 9.89 -10.97 16.60
N TYR A 101 11.08 -10.87 15.97
CA TYR A 101 11.43 -9.78 15.08
C TYR A 101 10.86 -10.01 13.67
N LEU A 102 9.77 -9.30 13.36
CA LEU A 102 9.10 -9.32 12.04
C LEU A 102 9.81 -8.50 10.96
N GLY A 103 10.85 -7.74 11.32
CA GLY A 103 11.54 -6.85 10.38
C GLY A 103 10.85 -5.51 10.15
N GLY A 104 11.26 -4.83 9.07
CA GLY A 104 10.71 -3.55 8.66
C GLY A 104 9.42 -3.72 7.87
N LEU A 105 8.35 -3.02 8.25
CA LEU A 105 7.14 -2.95 7.43
C LEU A 105 7.41 -2.09 6.20
N LEU A 106 7.34 -2.69 5.02
CA LEU A 106 7.54 -2.00 3.74
C LEU A 106 6.25 -1.40 3.17
N GLY A 107 5.10 -2.02 3.46
CA GLY A 107 3.83 -1.56 2.91
C GLY A 107 2.62 -2.37 3.32
N ALA A 108 1.45 -1.83 2.96
CA ALA A 108 0.16 -2.49 3.07
C ALA A 108 -0.54 -2.46 1.71
N TYR A 109 -1.06 -3.61 1.27
CA TYR A 109 -1.58 -3.84 -0.08
C TYR A 109 -2.81 -4.73 -0.02
N ASP A 110 -3.99 -4.26 -0.41
CA ASP A 110 -5.23 -5.07 -0.49
C ASP A 110 -5.52 -5.95 0.75
N GLY A 111 -5.24 -5.43 1.94
CA GLY A 111 -5.42 -6.16 3.20
C GLY A 111 -4.30 -7.15 3.55
N LEU A 112 -3.19 -7.07 2.85
CA LEU A 112 -1.92 -7.74 3.13
C LEU A 112 -0.88 -6.74 3.65
N LEU A 113 0.06 -7.23 4.44
CA LEU A 113 1.22 -6.50 4.93
C LEU A 113 2.48 -7.13 4.37
N LEU A 114 3.41 -6.29 3.90
CA LEU A 114 4.71 -6.72 3.39
C LEU A 114 5.81 -6.32 4.37
N PHE A 115 6.62 -7.28 4.77
CA PHE A 115 7.76 -7.08 5.65
C PHE A 115 9.06 -7.44 4.95
N GLU A 116 10.11 -6.71 5.29
CA GLU A 116 11.50 -7.04 4.97
C GLU A 116 12.18 -7.57 6.23
N ARG A 117 12.73 -8.77 6.13
CA ARG A 117 13.45 -9.45 7.18
C ARG A 117 14.90 -9.62 6.73
N HIS A 118 15.85 -9.17 7.55
CA HIS A 118 17.29 -9.24 7.26
C HIS A 118 17.73 -8.55 5.94
N SER A 119 18.10 -7.26 6.03
CA SER A 119 18.86 -6.47 5.04
C SER A 119 18.52 -6.66 3.55
N GLY A 120 17.24 -6.85 3.21
CA GLY A 120 16.77 -6.93 1.82
C GLY A 120 16.90 -8.28 1.14
N CYS A 121 17.10 -9.36 1.89
CA CYS A 121 17.16 -10.72 1.33
C CYS A 121 15.83 -11.48 1.51
N ASP A 122 15.17 -11.33 2.66
CA ASP A 122 13.92 -12.05 2.94
C ASP A 122 12.73 -11.10 3.00
N HIS A 123 11.65 -11.50 2.33
CA HIS A 123 10.41 -10.73 2.34
C HIS A 123 9.27 -11.63 2.76
N LEU A 124 8.40 -11.11 3.62
CA LEU A 124 7.24 -11.84 4.15
C LEU A 124 5.97 -11.09 3.77
N VAL A 125 4.96 -11.82 3.31
CA VAL A 125 3.60 -11.32 3.16
C VAL A 125 2.74 -11.90 4.26
N CYS A 126 1.92 -11.07 4.89
CA CYS A 126 1.01 -11.45 5.95
C CYS A 126 -0.40 -10.95 5.65
N ASN A 127 -1.41 -11.81 5.82
CA ASN A 127 -2.75 -11.34 6.08
C ASN A 127 -2.96 -11.30 7.61
N PRO A 128 -3.06 -10.11 8.23
CA PRO A 128 -3.14 -10.00 9.69
C PRO A 128 -4.51 -10.46 10.25
N VAL A 129 -5.54 -10.55 9.40
CA VAL A 129 -6.89 -10.98 9.78
C VAL A 129 -7.00 -12.50 9.77
N THR A 130 -6.56 -13.14 8.68
CA THR A 130 -6.56 -14.61 8.57
C THR A 130 -5.36 -15.24 9.29
N ARG A 131 -4.37 -14.43 9.67
CA ARG A 131 -3.09 -14.82 10.30
C ARG A 131 -2.25 -15.75 9.43
N GLN A 132 -2.50 -15.74 8.13
CA GLN A 132 -1.69 -16.47 7.17
C GLN A 132 -0.43 -15.67 6.83
N TRP A 133 0.63 -16.41 6.55
CA TRP A 133 1.91 -15.85 6.16
C TRP A 133 2.48 -16.62 4.97
N ALA A 134 3.24 -15.92 4.13
CA ALA A 134 4.03 -16.49 3.05
C ALA A 134 5.41 -15.84 3.03
N LEU A 135 6.45 -16.66 2.93
CA LEU A 135 7.81 -16.23 2.61
C LEU A 135 7.94 -16.05 1.11
N LEU A 136 8.31 -14.87 0.66
CA LEU A 136 8.55 -14.66 -0.77
C LEU A 136 9.83 -15.40 -1.18
N PRO A 137 9.80 -16.11 -2.33
CA PRO A 137 10.96 -16.80 -2.88
C PRO A 137 12.25 -15.97 -2.79
N ARG A 138 13.28 -16.57 -2.16
CA ARG A 138 14.62 -16.00 -2.14
C ARG A 138 15.22 -16.10 -3.53
N THR A 139 15.93 -15.06 -3.96
CA THR A 139 16.86 -15.18 -5.08
C THR A 139 18.25 -15.25 -4.48
N PRO A 140 18.91 -16.44 -4.40
CA PRO A 140 20.22 -16.55 -3.79
C PRO A 140 21.20 -15.56 -4.43
N SER A 141 22.14 -15.01 -3.65
CA SER A 141 23.20 -14.08 -4.09
C SER A 141 22.78 -12.69 -4.62
N LEU A 142 21.49 -12.39 -4.76
CA LEU A 142 21.03 -11.07 -5.21
C LEU A 142 20.39 -10.27 -4.08
N TRP A 143 20.79 -9.00 -3.99
CA TRP A 143 20.15 -7.99 -3.16
C TRP A 143 18.93 -7.48 -3.89
N ILE A 144 17.79 -7.42 -3.19
CA ILE A 144 16.54 -6.99 -3.79
C ILE A 144 15.96 -5.75 -3.10
N ARG A 145 15.21 -4.97 -3.87
CA ARG A 145 14.38 -3.86 -3.39
C ARG A 145 12.99 -3.99 -3.96
N VAL A 146 12.01 -4.20 -3.10
CA VAL A 146 10.62 -4.30 -3.54
C VAL A 146 10.14 -2.93 -4.03
N CYS A 147 9.61 -2.90 -5.24
CA CYS A 147 8.98 -1.73 -5.84
C CYS A 147 7.48 -1.70 -5.55
N GLY A 148 6.82 -2.86 -5.51
CA GLY A 148 5.41 -2.98 -5.15
C GLY A 148 4.81 -4.37 -5.34
N VAL A 149 3.63 -4.58 -4.77
CA VAL A 149 2.78 -5.78 -4.94
C VAL A 149 1.49 -5.38 -5.64
N TYR A 150 1.07 -6.10 -6.67
CA TYR A 150 -0.13 -5.77 -7.45
C TYR A 150 -0.89 -7.03 -7.88
N VAL A 151 -2.16 -6.86 -8.25
CA VAL A 151 -2.95 -7.91 -8.89
C VAL A 151 -2.86 -7.73 -10.41
N HIS A 152 -2.39 -8.75 -11.11
CA HIS A 152 -2.34 -8.75 -12.57
C HIS A 152 -3.75 -8.94 -13.12
N ALA A 153 -4.36 -7.88 -13.65
CA ALA A 153 -5.78 -7.84 -13.97
C ALA A 153 -6.27 -8.99 -14.89
N PRO A 154 -5.56 -9.40 -15.95
CA PRO A 154 -5.99 -10.51 -16.80
C PRO A 154 -6.02 -11.88 -16.10
N SER A 155 -5.08 -12.17 -15.20
CA SER A 155 -4.99 -13.49 -14.53
C SER A 155 -5.57 -13.52 -13.12
N GLY A 156 -5.75 -12.36 -12.49
CA GLY A 156 -6.14 -12.25 -11.08
C GLY A 156 -5.03 -12.65 -10.10
N GLU A 157 -3.81 -12.92 -10.59
CA GLU A 157 -2.69 -13.33 -9.74
C GLU A 157 -2.06 -12.14 -9.02
N HIS A 158 -1.70 -12.33 -7.75
CA HIS A 158 -0.83 -11.40 -7.06
C HIS A 158 0.61 -11.56 -7.55
N ARG A 159 1.22 -10.45 -7.94
CA ARG A 159 2.60 -10.37 -8.41
C ARG A 159 3.39 -9.34 -7.62
N LEU A 160 4.69 -9.60 -7.51
CA LEU A 160 5.67 -8.72 -6.89
C LEU A 160 6.56 -8.13 -8.00
N LEU A 161 6.68 -6.81 -8.03
CA LEU A 161 7.71 -6.09 -8.78
C LEU A 161 8.85 -5.73 -7.82
N TYR A 162 10.08 -6.06 -8.19
CA TYR A 162 11.27 -5.68 -7.44
C TYR A 162 12.46 -5.43 -8.35
N LEU A 163 13.43 -4.65 -7.86
CA LEU A 163 14.75 -4.51 -8.44
C LEU A 163 15.68 -5.55 -7.81
N ALA A 164 16.52 -6.17 -8.62
CA ALA A 164 17.62 -7.01 -8.16
C ALA A 164 18.91 -6.59 -8.85
N ASN A 165 20.03 -6.63 -8.13
CA ASN A 165 21.33 -6.42 -8.74
C ASN A 165 21.57 -7.50 -9.79
N ASP A 166 22.27 -7.17 -10.85
CA ASP A 166 22.71 -8.17 -11.80
C ASP A 166 23.97 -8.88 -11.29
N GLU A 167 24.14 -10.14 -11.71
CA GLU A 167 25.29 -10.96 -11.32
C GLU A 167 26.59 -10.34 -11.87
N GLY A 168 27.67 -10.42 -11.09
CA GLY A 168 28.98 -9.92 -11.51
C GLY A 168 29.24 -8.44 -11.25
N ASN A 169 28.38 -7.73 -10.50
CA ASN A 169 28.73 -6.40 -9.97
C ASN A 169 30.01 -6.49 -9.12
N VAL A 170 31.06 -5.79 -9.53
CA VAL A 170 32.35 -5.73 -8.82
C VAL A 170 32.53 -4.37 -8.13
N PRO A 171 33.22 -4.30 -6.98
CA PRO A 171 33.57 -3.04 -6.35
C PRO A 171 34.33 -2.11 -7.32
N GLY A 172 33.90 -0.87 -7.47
CA GLY A 172 34.47 0.10 -8.42
C GLY A 172 33.97 -0.03 -9.87
N GLY A 173 33.14 -1.03 -10.18
CA GLY A 173 32.47 -1.18 -11.48
C GLY A 173 31.14 -0.41 -11.56
N THR A 174 30.51 -0.41 -12.75
CA THR A 174 29.15 0.13 -12.90
C THR A 174 28.15 -0.88 -12.36
N TRP A 175 27.47 -0.52 -11.27
CA TRP A 175 26.44 -1.34 -10.67
C TRP A 175 25.20 -1.31 -11.54
N THR A 176 24.72 -2.49 -11.92
CA THR A 176 23.47 -2.62 -12.68
C THR A 176 22.42 -3.36 -11.86
N ALA A 177 21.17 -2.97 -12.08
CA ALA A 177 20.01 -3.60 -11.48
C ALA A 177 18.93 -3.79 -12.54
N THR A 178 18.20 -4.89 -12.47
CA THR A 178 17.05 -5.11 -13.35
C THR A 178 15.79 -5.40 -12.57
N HIS A 179 14.68 -4.87 -13.08
CA HIS A 179 13.34 -5.19 -12.62
C HIS A 179 13.01 -6.65 -12.89
N ARG A 180 12.34 -7.26 -11.91
CA ARG A 180 11.87 -8.62 -11.98
C ARG A 180 10.44 -8.70 -11.48
N VAL A 181 9.67 -9.57 -12.12
CA VAL A 181 8.28 -9.89 -11.75
C VAL A 181 8.22 -11.31 -11.24
N LEU A 182 7.60 -11.48 -10.08
CA LEU A 182 7.38 -12.78 -9.45
C LEU A 182 5.88 -12.99 -9.21
N SER A 183 5.33 -14.11 -9.70
CA SER A 183 3.97 -14.53 -9.35
C SER A 183 3.99 -15.21 -7.98
N LEU A 184 3.13 -14.75 -7.07
CA LEU A 184 3.06 -15.32 -5.72
C LEU A 184 2.37 -16.69 -5.71
N GLY A 185 1.40 -16.90 -6.61
CA GLY A 185 0.53 -18.08 -6.64
C GLY A 185 1.05 -19.26 -7.45
N GLY A 186 2.32 -19.28 -7.87
CA GLY A 186 2.88 -20.34 -8.70
C GLY A 186 4.31 -20.73 -8.31
N ALA A 187 4.80 -21.84 -8.86
CA ALA A 187 6.17 -22.35 -8.66
C ALA A 187 7.25 -21.53 -9.41
N ALA A 188 7.02 -20.24 -9.64
CA ALA A 188 7.72 -19.50 -10.68
C ALA A 188 9.00 -18.82 -10.20
N VAL A 189 10.07 -19.03 -10.97
CA VAL A 189 11.27 -18.20 -10.96
C VAL A 189 10.89 -16.78 -11.39
N ALA A 190 11.44 -15.76 -10.73
CA ALA A 190 11.18 -14.38 -11.11
C ALA A 190 11.70 -14.08 -12.52
N ARG A 191 10.86 -13.46 -13.35
CA ARG A 191 11.21 -13.11 -14.73
C ARG A 191 11.77 -11.69 -14.79
N ARG A 192 12.89 -11.52 -15.49
CA ARG A 192 13.50 -10.23 -15.81
C ARG A 192 12.61 -9.45 -16.78
N ILE A 193 12.42 -8.15 -16.53
CA ILE A 193 11.65 -7.25 -17.37
C ILE A 193 12.40 -5.93 -17.59
N GLY A 194 12.21 -5.35 -18.78
CA GLY A 194 12.87 -4.11 -19.18
C GLY A 194 14.40 -4.24 -19.34
N PRO A 195 15.06 -3.16 -19.79
CA PRO A 195 16.51 -3.10 -19.81
C PRO A 195 17.07 -2.97 -18.37
N PRO A 196 18.32 -3.41 -18.13
CA PRO A 196 19.00 -3.08 -16.90
C PRO A 196 19.15 -1.57 -16.77
N ALA A 197 18.99 -1.08 -15.55
CA ALA A 197 19.30 0.29 -15.20
C ALA A 197 20.72 0.34 -14.61
N ALA A 198 21.56 1.19 -15.21
CA ALA A 198 22.93 1.41 -14.80
C ALA A 198 23.02 2.40 -13.62
N ALA A 199 24.12 2.30 -12.87
CA ALA A 199 24.44 3.14 -11.72
C ALA A 199 23.39 3.10 -10.59
N ILE A 200 22.66 2.00 -10.45
CA ILE A 200 21.72 1.82 -9.33
C ILE A 200 22.46 1.20 -8.14
N GLU A 201 22.57 1.99 -7.08
CA GLU A 201 22.97 1.50 -5.77
C GLU A 201 21.76 0.98 -5.00
N ILE A 202 21.45 -0.31 -5.17
CA ILE A 202 20.31 -0.97 -4.51
C ILE A 202 20.37 -0.80 -2.97
N TYR A 203 21.56 -0.66 -2.39
CA TYR A 203 21.77 -0.53 -0.95
C TYR A 203 21.20 0.77 -0.37
N SER A 204 21.44 1.90 -1.05
CA SER A 204 21.15 3.26 -0.59
C SER A 204 19.83 3.79 -1.13
N GLN A 205 19.42 3.36 -2.33
CA GLN A 205 18.24 3.89 -3.02
C GLN A 205 17.03 2.96 -2.82
N MET A 206 16.08 3.41 -2.00
CA MET A 206 14.81 2.71 -1.78
C MET A 206 13.69 3.33 -2.62
N PRO A 207 12.90 2.54 -3.36
CA PRO A 207 11.65 3.02 -3.92
C PRO A 207 10.76 3.61 -2.83
N GLY A 208 10.15 4.76 -3.10
CA GLY A 208 9.10 5.33 -2.26
C GLY A 208 7.79 4.59 -2.42
N ALA A 209 6.77 5.03 -1.66
CA ALA A 209 5.41 4.53 -1.84
C ALA A 209 4.92 4.83 -3.27
N TYR A 210 4.32 3.82 -3.92
CA TYR A 210 3.74 3.96 -5.24
C TYR A 210 2.24 4.26 -5.19
N LEU A 211 1.71 4.76 -6.30
CA LEU A 211 0.28 4.98 -6.48
C LEU A 211 -0.23 4.20 -7.69
N SER A 212 -1.26 3.39 -7.50
CA SER A 212 -1.96 2.75 -8.63
C SER A 212 -2.98 3.71 -9.25
N HIS A 213 -2.89 3.97 -10.55
CA HIS A 213 -3.84 4.79 -11.31
C HIS A 213 -4.05 4.18 -12.70
N ARG A 214 -5.30 3.98 -13.12
CA ARG A 214 -5.67 3.35 -14.42
C ARG A 214 -4.94 2.03 -14.68
N GLY A 215 -4.85 1.16 -13.66
CA GLY A 215 -4.15 -0.12 -13.77
C GLY A 215 -2.62 -0.06 -13.67
N ASN A 216 -2.03 1.13 -13.78
CA ASN A 216 -0.58 1.34 -13.79
C ASN A 216 -0.06 1.75 -12.41
N LEU A 217 1.18 1.37 -12.10
CA LEU A 217 1.87 1.73 -10.85
C LEU A 217 2.80 2.91 -11.09
N HIS A 218 2.83 3.89 -10.17
CA HIS A 218 3.58 5.13 -10.35
C HIS A 218 4.49 5.43 -9.17
N TRP A 219 5.71 5.90 -9.44
CA TRP A 219 6.68 6.33 -8.43
C TRP A 219 7.26 7.70 -8.77
N VAL A 220 7.19 8.63 -7.82
CA VAL A 220 7.97 9.88 -7.86
C VAL A 220 9.37 9.68 -7.26
N ARG A 221 9.55 8.66 -6.42
CA ARG A 221 10.85 8.24 -5.89
C ARG A 221 11.06 6.78 -6.24
N HIS A 222 11.95 6.52 -7.18
CA HIS A 222 12.36 5.18 -7.56
C HIS A 222 13.81 5.27 -8.08
N PRO A 223 14.69 4.29 -7.82
CA PRO A 223 16.11 4.36 -8.21
C PRO A 223 16.35 4.77 -9.67
N TRP A 224 15.46 4.35 -10.58
CA TRP A 224 15.54 4.69 -12.00
C TRP A 224 15.24 6.16 -12.37
N VAL A 225 14.62 6.93 -11.47
CA VAL A 225 14.20 8.33 -11.72
C VAL A 225 14.53 9.28 -10.56
N VAL A 226 15.25 8.81 -9.53
CA VAL A 226 15.48 9.57 -8.29
C VAL A 226 16.25 10.87 -8.53
N ASP A 227 17.20 10.86 -9.47
CA ASP A 227 18.01 12.02 -9.86
C ASP A 227 17.48 12.69 -11.13
N THR A 228 16.19 12.52 -11.43
CA THR A 228 15.55 13.06 -12.64
C THR A 228 14.30 13.87 -12.30
N ASP A 229 13.85 14.66 -13.27
CA ASP A 229 12.59 15.39 -13.25
C ASP A 229 11.39 14.51 -13.69
N LYS A 230 11.48 13.18 -13.59
CA LYS A 230 10.46 12.25 -14.11
C LYS A 230 9.75 11.47 -13.00
N ILE A 231 8.59 10.94 -13.34
CA ILE A 231 7.82 9.95 -12.60
C ILE A 231 7.92 8.65 -13.41
N LEU A 232 8.25 7.56 -12.74
CA LEU A 232 8.24 6.24 -13.36
C LEU A 232 6.82 5.68 -13.32
N ALA A 233 6.31 5.20 -14.45
CA ALA A 233 5.08 4.43 -14.52
C ALA A 233 5.39 3.02 -15.06
N PHE A 234 4.76 2.01 -14.45
CA PHE A 234 4.82 0.62 -14.87
C PHE A 234 3.43 0.13 -15.25
N ASP A 235 3.31 -0.43 -16.45
CA ASP A 235 2.11 -1.14 -16.92
C ASP A 235 2.22 -2.61 -16.54
N PRO A 236 1.39 -3.12 -15.60
CA PRO A 236 1.45 -4.52 -15.18
C PRO A 236 1.03 -5.54 -16.23
N VAL A 237 0.25 -5.14 -17.23
CA VAL A 237 -0.29 -6.02 -18.28
C VAL A 237 0.69 -6.12 -19.43
N ALA A 238 1.19 -4.98 -19.92
CA ALA A 238 2.21 -4.94 -20.96
C ALA A 238 3.63 -5.22 -20.40
N GLU A 239 3.81 -5.08 -19.09
CA GLU A 239 5.09 -5.16 -18.38
C GLU A 239 6.15 -4.21 -18.93
N THR A 240 5.69 -3.03 -19.34
CA THR A 240 6.51 -1.96 -19.87
C THR A 240 6.60 -0.81 -18.88
N PHE A 241 7.65 -0.01 -19.04
CA PHE A 241 7.85 1.20 -18.28
C PHE A 241 7.75 2.41 -19.20
N ARG A 242 7.19 3.48 -18.67
CA ARG A 242 7.20 4.80 -19.30
C ARG A 242 7.56 5.88 -18.30
N LEU A 243 8.13 6.97 -18.80
CA LEU A 243 8.52 8.11 -18.00
C LEU A 243 7.53 9.26 -18.24
N ILE A 244 7.03 9.83 -17.17
CA ILE A 244 6.12 10.98 -17.21
C ILE A 244 6.90 12.19 -16.66
N PRO A 245 6.92 13.35 -17.34
CA PRO A 245 7.49 14.57 -16.76
C PRO A 245 6.86 14.92 -15.42
N ARG A 246 7.65 15.43 -14.46
CA ARG A 246 7.13 16.00 -13.22
C ARG A 246 6.51 17.38 -13.48
N PRO A 247 5.56 17.84 -12.63
CA PRO A 247 5.11 19.21 -12.70
C PRO A 247 6.26 20.20 -12.43
N PRO A 248 6.17 21.45 -12.91
CA PRO A 248 7.13 22.49 -12.60
C PRO A 248 6.97 22.93 -11.13
N THR A 249 7.66 22.24 -10.23
CA THR A 249 7.64 22.54 -8.80
C THR A 249 8.58 23.71 -8.47
N ARG A 250 8.43 24.34 -7.30
CA ARG A 250 9.11 25.61 -6.97
C ARG A 250 10.61 25.43 -6.73
N ASP A 251 10.98 24.31 -6.10
CA ASP A 251 12.33 23.94 -5.73
C ASP A 251 12.44 22.41 -5.74
N GLN A 252 12.93 21.88 -6.87
CA GLN A 252 12.97 20.44 -7.12
C GLN A 252 13.79 19.66 -6.08
N GLU A 253 14.74 20.30 -5.40
CA GLU A 253 15.61 19.66 -4.41
C GLU A 253 15.01 19.67 -3.00
N ARG A 254 14.30 20.74 -2.64
CA ARG A 254 13.83 20.95 -1.26
C ARG A 254 12.37 20.57 -1.04
N GLU A 255 11.59 20.42 -2.11
CA GLU A 255 10.18 20.08 -2.02
C GLU A 255 9.92 18.63 -1.62
N TRP A 256 9.01 18.45 -0.66
CA TRP A 256 8.48 17.14 -0.33
C TRP A 256 7.37 16.78 -1.29
N VAL A 257 7.72 15.96 -2.27
CA VAL A 257 6.78 15.53 -3.32
C VAL A 257 6.17 14.17 -3.01
N SER A 258 4.85 14.07 -3.18
CA SER A 258 4.07 12.82 -3.02
C SER A 258 3.07 12.66 -4.18
N LEU A 259 2.87 11.42 -4.62
CA LEU A 259 1.82 11.09 -5.58
C LEU A 259 0.49 10.92 -4.86
N VAL A 260 -0.54 11.59 -5.35
CA VAL A 260 -1.90 11.44 -4.87
C VAL A 260 -2.87 11.30 -6.05
N LYS A 261 -4.10 10.93 -5.74
CA LYS A 261 -5.21 10.98 -6.68
C LYS A 261 -6.13 12.09 -6.21
N ALA A 262 -6.38 13.06 -7.08
CA ALA A 262 -7.26 14.19 -6.83
C ALA A 262 -8.15 14.39 -8.06
N HIS A 263 -9.43 14.70 -7.85
CA HIS A 263 -10.40 14.88 -8.95
C HIS A 263 -10.48 13.68 -9.92
N GLY A 264 -10.20 12.47 -9.44
CA GLY A 264 -10.18 11.25 -10.28
C GLY A 264 -8.92 11.06 -11.13
N SER A 265 -8.01 12.03 -11.17
CA SER A 265 -6.79 12.01 -11.98
C SER A 265 -5.54 11.76 -11.13
N LEU A 266 -4.44 11.39 -11.80
CA LEU A 266 -3.11 11.37 -11.19
C LEU A 266 -2.70 12.80 -10.83
N ALA A 267 -2.23 12.99 -9.60
CA ALA A 267 -1.88 14.29 -9.08
C ALA A 267 -0.59 14.23 -8.24
N VAL A 268 0.03 15.38 -8.07
CA VAL A 268 1.26 15.54 -7.31
C VAL A 268 1.06 16.65 -6.30
N THR A 269 1.35 16.36 -5.03
CA THR A 269 1.49 17.39 -4.00
C THR A 269 2.97 17.75 -3.86
N ALA A 270 3.30 19.04 -3.87
CA ALA A 270 4.63 19.54 -3.55
C ALA A 270 4.54 20.45 -2.32
N ILE A 271 5.22 20.07 -1.23
CA ILE A 271 5.19 20.82 0.03
C ILE A 271 6.54 21.49 0.27
N LEU A 272 6.52 22.81 0.50
CA LEU A 272 7.69 23.62 0.77
C LEU A 272 7.35 24.76 1.74
N HIS A 273 8.12 24.87 2.82
CA HIS A 273 8.00 25.96 3.80
C HIS A 273 6.56 26.19 4.30
N GLY A 274 5.85 25.13 4.66
CA GLY A 274 4.47 25.21 5.16
C GLY A 274 3.40 25.49 4.10
N SER A 275 3.75 25.58 2.83
CA SER A 275 2.79 25.72 1.73
C SER A 275 2.78 24.45 0.88
N MET A 276 1.59 24.04 0.43
CA MET A 276 1.39 22.87 -0.42
C MET A 276 0.76 23.27 -1.76
N ASP A 277 1.42 22.90 -2.84
CA ASP A 277 0.89 22.96 -4.19
C ASP A 277 0.28 21.62 -4.59
N LEU A 278 -0.84 21.65 -5.31
CA LEU A 278 -1.44 20.49 -5.96
C LEU A 278 -1.43 20.69 -7.48
N TRP A 279 -0.78 19.75 -8.16
CA TRP A 279 -0.73 19.65 -9.61
C TRP A 279 -1.54 18.45 -10.07
N VAL A 280 -2.38 18.60 -11.07
CA VAL A 280 -3.17 17.52 -11.66
C VAL A 280 -2.73 17.30 -13.09
N LEU A 281 -2.52 16.03 -13.45
CA LEU A 281 -2.18 15.62 -14.81
C LEU A 281 -3.48 15.53 -15.63
N GLU A 282 -3.59 16.31 -16.70
CA GLU A 282 -4.78 16.30 -17.57
C GLU A 282 -4.73 15.15 -18.58
N ASP A 283 -3.65 15.09 -19.37
CA ASP A 283 -3.52 14.19 -20.51
C ASP A 283 -2.67 12.96 -20.18
N TYR A 284 -3.20 12.10 -19.30
CA TYR A 284 -2.48 10.93 -18.78
C TYR A 284 -1.96 9.97 -19.87
N ASP A 285 -2.73 9.79 -20.95
CA ASP A 285 -2.44 8.84 -22.05
C ASP A 285 -1.56 9.45 -23.16
N SER A 286 -1.23 10.75 -23.09
CA SER A 286 -0.39 11.40 -24.09
C SER A 286 1.09 11.29 -23.73
N ASP A 287 1.86 10.62 -24.58
CA ASP A 287 3.30 10.42 -24.39
C ASP A 287 4.12 11.69 -24.67
N ASP A 288 3.62 12.62 -25.51
CA ASP A 288 4.34 13.82 -25.94
C ASP A 288 3.82 15.13 -25.31
N SER A 289 2.70 15.09 -24.56
CA SER A 289 2.02 16.30 -24.07
C SER A 289 1.49 16.21 -22.64
N SER A 290 2.12 15.42 -21.78
CA SER A 290 1.74 15.34 -20.35
C SER A 290 1.74 16.74 -19.71
N SER A 291 0.55 17.34 -19.64
CA SER A 291 0.32 18.71 -19.21
C SER A 291 -0.12 18.70 -17.74
N TRP A 292 0.63 19.43 -16.92
CA TRP A 292 0.32 19.59 -15.50
C TRP A 292 -0.38 20.91 -15.28
N THR A 293 -1.60 20.85 -14.74
CA THR A 293 -2.33 22.03 -14.32
C THR A 293 -2.10 22.28 -12.84
N HIS A 294 -1.64 23.48 -12.49
CA HIS A 294 -1.64 23.94 -11.10
C HIS A 294 -3.09 24.17 -10.66
N ARG A 295 -3.60 23.35 -9.73
CA ARG A 295 -5.01 23.41 -9.32
C ARG A 295 -5.23 24.28 -8.10
N LEU A 296 -4.34 24.20 -7.12
CA LEU A 296 -4.42 25.00 -5.88
C LEU A 296 -3.05 25.10 -5.21
N ARG A 297 -2.89 26.20 -4.47
CA ARG A 297 -1.91 26.38 -3.41
C ARG A 297 -2.64 26.58 -2.10
N VAL A 298 -2.20 25.93 -1.03
CA VAL A 298 -2.73 26.09 0.31
C VAL A 298 -1.60 26.27 1.31
N ASP A 299 -1.76 27.24 2.19
CA ASP A 299 -0.89 27.35 3.36
C ASP A 299 -1.40 26.38 4.42
N LEU A 300 -0.52 25.52 4.88
CA LEU A 300 -0.83 24.47 5.83
C LEU A 300 -0.88 25.08 7.23
N PRO A 301 -1.96 24.90 7.99
CA PRO A 301 -2.06 25.42 9.35
C PRO A 301 -1.15 24.62 10.29
N SER A 302 -0.69 25.23 11.38
CA SER A 302 -0.04 24.52 12.48
C SER A 302 -0.89 23.34 12.99
N PRO A 303 -0.30 22.16 13.27
CA PRO A 303 1.13 21.82 13.19
C PRO A 303 1.57 21.24 11.83
N LEU A 304 0.76 21.36 10.78
CA LEU A 304 1.03 20.78 9.45
C LEU A 304 1.99 21.63 8.58
N GLU A 305 2.48 22.76 9.08
CA GLU A 305 3.52 23.57 8.43
C GLU A 305 4.79 22.75 8.11
N SER A 306 5.06 21.69 8.90
CA SER A 306 6.18 20.77 8.71
C SER A 306 5.79 19.46 8.02
N ALA A 307 4.62 19.39 7.36
CA ALA A 307 4.21 18.20 6.62
C ALA A 307 5.22 17.84 5.52
N LYS A 308 5.52 16.55 5.38
CA LYS A 308 6.52 16.03 4.42
C LYS A 308 5.97 14.92 3.52
N ARG A 309 4.72 14.54 3.72
CA ARG A 309 4.10 13.44 2.98
C ARG A 309 2.61 13.64 2.87
N ALA A 310 2.08 13.32 1.70
CA ALA A 310 0.66 13.20 1.45
C ALA A 310 0.32 11.79 0.97
N VAL A 311 -0.80 11.25 1.42
CA VAL A 311 -1.34 9.95 0.98
C VAL A 311 -2.80 10.12 0.58
N SER A 312 -3.22 9.44 -0.49
CA SER A 312 -4.60 9.51 -0.93
C SER A 312 -5.54 8.68 -0.06
N VAL A 313 -6.72 9.23 0.25
CA VAL A 313 -7.73 8.55 1.08
C VAL A 313 -9.07 8.47 0.33
N HIS A 314 -9.10 7.68 -0.76
CA HIS A 314 -10.24 7.59 -1.68
C HIS A 314 -11.58 7.23 -1.04
N VAL A 315 -11.53 6.57 0.11
CA VAL A 315 -12.70 6.08 0.84
C VAL A 315 -13.47 7.21 1.50
N LEU A 316 -12.81 8.34 1.77
CA LEU A 316 -13.40 9.51 2.43
C LEU A 316 -13.79 10.62 1.43
N GLY A 317 -13.62 10.38 0.13
CA GLY A 317 -13.90 11.33 -0.93
C GLY A 317 -12.73 11.47 -1.90
N GLN A 318 -13.01 11.97 -3.11
CA GLN A 318 -11.99 12.16 -4.15
C GLN A 318 -10.94 13.23 -3.82
N ASN A 319 -11.23 14.11 -2.85
CA ASN A 319 -10.46 15.30 -2.54
C ASN A 319 -10.02 15.34 -1.07
N VAL A 320 -9.95 14.19 -0.40
CA VAL A 320 -9.40 14.07 0.96
C VAL A 320 -8.06 13.35 0.91
N ILE A 321 -7.05 13.99 1.49
CA ILE A 321 -5.71 13.44 1.63
C ILE A 321 -5.32 13.33 3.10
N LEU A 322 -4.42 12.41 3.40
CA LEU A 322 -3.76 12.29 4.68
C LEU A 322 -2.43 13.04 4.60
N LEU A 323 -2.18 13.98 5.51
CA LEU A 323 -0.92 14.69 5.67
C LEU A 323 -0.19 14.17 6.90
N GLU A 324 1.11 13.95 6.76
CA GLU A 324 2.00 13.48 7.83
C GLU A 324 3.20 14.43 7.96
N ASN A 325 3.53 14.81 9.20
CA ASN A 325 4.72 15.61 9.52
C ASN A 325 5.76 14.80 10.31
N GLU A 326 6.94 15.39 10.53
CA GLU A 326 8.04 14.75 11.27
C GLU A 326 7.78 14.56 12.76
N HIS A 327 6.81 15.28 13.30
CA HIS A 327 6.41 15.18 14.70
C HIS A 327 5.33 14.12 14.92
N HIS A 328 5.13 13.22 13.94
CA HIS A 328 4.15 12.14 13.95
C HIS A 328 2.70 12.63 14.11
N VAL A 329 2.42 13.87 13.68
CA VAL A 329 1.05 14.34 13.52
C VAL A 329 0.53 13.84 12.18
N VAL A 330 -0.65 13.24 12.23
CA VAL A 330 -1.37 12.75 11.07
C VAL A 330 -2.71 13.47 10.99
N ALA A 331 -3.02 14.06 9.84
CA ALA A 331 -4.25 14.82 9.63
C ALA A 331 -4.96 14.46 8.33
N LEU A 332 -6.28 14.35 8.38
CA LEU A 332 -7.13 14.33 7.21
C LEU A 332 -7.40 15.77 6.76
N TYR A 333 -7.05 16.09 5.52
CA TYR A 333 -7.20 17.41 4.94
C TYR A 333 -8.16 17.38 3.74
N SER A 334 -9.15 18.26 3.73
CA SER A 334 -10.07 18.44 2.60
C SER A 334 -9.48 19.45 1.63
N LEU A 335 -9.16 19.02 0.40
CA LEU A 335 -8.70 19.90 -0.67
C LEU A 335 -9.81 20.83 -1.17
N THR A 336 -11.07 20.42 -1.06
CA THR A 336 -12.23 21.22 -1.48
C THR A 336 -12.54 22.30 -0.46
N GLU A 337 -12.61 21.96 0.82
CA GLU A 337 -12.90 22.91 1.91
C GLU A 337 -11.65 23.66 2.39
N LYS A 338 -10.47 23.24 1.95
CA LYS A 338 -9.16 23.80 2.31
C LYS A 338 -8.94 23.85 3.83
N LYS A 339 -9.35 22.79 4.52
CA LYS A 339 -9.27 22.71 5.99
C LYS A 339 -8.92 21.31 6.49
N VAL A 340 -8.37 21.26 7.69
CA VAL A 340 -8.18 20.02 8.44
C VAL A 340 -9.55 19.51 8.91
N LEU A 341 -9.86 18.26 8.60
CA LEU A 341 -11.09 17.58 9.01
C LEU A 341 -10.91 16.89 10.36
N LYS A 342 -9.79 16.18 10.53
CA LYS A 342 -9.44 15.39 11.72
C LYS A 342 -7.93 15.36 11.84
N GLN A 343 -7.41 15.30 13.06
CA GLN A 343 -5.98 15.13 13.30
C GLN A 343 -5.73 14.27 14.53
N VAL A 344 -4.55 13.67 14.62
CA VAL A 344 -4.08 12.99 15.82
C VAL A 344 -2.57 13.16 15.93
N GLU A 345 -2.08 13.37 17.15
CA GLU A 345 -0.66 13.28 17.44
C GLU A 345 -0.34 11.84 17.84
N LEU A 346 0.50 11.18 17.05
CA LEU A 346 0.99 9.85 17.39
C LEU A 346 2.18 10.05 18.34
N GLY A 347 2.06 9.57 19.58
CA GLY A 347 3.13 9.73 20.57
C GLY A 347 4.51 9.30 20.05
N ARG A 348 5.53 10.11 20.35
CA ARG A 348 6.93 9.87 19.95
C ARG A 348 7.42 8.54 20.53
N ASP A 349 7.98 7.69 19.68
CA ASP A 349 8.75 6.54 20.15
C ASP A 349 10.19 7.02 20.36
N ILE A 350 10.54 7.36 21.61
CA ILE A 350 11.81 8.00 21.99
C ILE A 350 13.03 7.10 21.72
N GLU A 351 12.81 5.79 21.49
CA GLU A 351 13.88 4.80 21.44
C GLU A 351 14.40 4.44 20.04
N ASN A 352 13.79 4.93 18.94
CA ASN A 352 14.24 4.59 17.58
C ASN A 352 14.42 5.82 16.68
N TYR A 353 15.62 6.39 16.74
CA TYR A 353 16.06 7.50 15.88
C TYR A 353 16.18 7.16 14.38
N SER A 354 16.02 5.89 13.96
CA SER A 354 16.31 5.48 12.57
C SER A 354 15.10 5.06 11.73
N THR A 355 13.91 4.86 12.32
CA THR A 355 12.77 4.38 11.53
C THR A 355 11.91 5.56 11.12
N ARG A 356 12.07 6.02 9.87
CA ARG A 356 11.09 6.86 9.15
C ARG A 356 9.70 6.31 9.47
N SER A 357 8.95 7.03 10.31
CA SER A 357 7.62 6.63 10.73
C SER A 357 6.70 6.78 9.53
N THR A 358 6.66 5.73 8.72
CA THR A 358 5.87 5.69 7.51
C THR A 358 4.55 5.07 7.91
N SER A 359 3.52 5.89 8.06
CA SER A 359 2.18 5.39 8.28
C SER A 359 1.66 4.76 6.98
N PHE A 360 0.98 3.63 7.11
CA PHE A 360 0.39 2.90 5.99
C PHE A 360 -1.12 2.81 6.18
N LEU A 361 -1.87 2.85 5.09
CA LEU A 361 -3.31 2.67 5.11
C LEU A 361 -3.64 1.21 4.80
N PHE A 362 -4.53 0.64 5.60
CA PHE A 362 -4.84 -0.78 5.58
C PHE A 362 -6.34 -1.02 5.76
N ARG A 363 -6.84 -2.10 5.16
CA ARG A 363 -8.20 -2.61 5.40
C ARG A 363 -8.11 -4.06 5.79
N ASP A 364 -8.90 -4.45 6.78
CA ASP A 364 -9.12 -5.87 7.03
C ASP A 364 -9.60 -6.58 5.75
N SER A 365 -9.08 -7.77 5.47
CA SER A 365 -9.54 -8.58 4.35
C SER A 365 -9.61 -10.05 4.76
N LEU A 366 -10.74 -10.68 4.45
CA LEU A 366 -10.93 -12.13 4.55
C LEU A 366 -10.71 -12.83 3.20
N GLU A 367 -10.29 -12.08 2.17
CA GLU A 367 -9.98 -12.66 0.87
C GLU A 367 -8.93 -13.77 1.02
N ARG A 368 -9.18 -14.86 0.29
CA ARG A 368 -8.29 -16.00 0.26
C ARG A 368 -7.29 -15.79 -0.85
N HIS A 369 -6.03 -16.01 -0.53
CA HIS A 369 -4.97 -15.93 -1.52
C HIS A 369 -4.30 -17.30 -1.62
N ALA A 370 -4.37 -17.90 -2.82
CA ALA A 370 -3.87 -19.26 -3.07
C ALA A 370 -2.39 -19.44 -2.72
N PHE A 371 -1.59 -18.36 -2.78
CA PHE A 371 -0.17 -18.40 -2.45
C PHE A 371 0.13 -18.70 -0.98
N PHE A 372 -0.82 -18.48 -0.07
CA PHE A 372 -0.66 -18.90 1.33
C PHE A 372 -0.74 -20.42 1.48
N ASP A 373 -1.54 -21.08 0.66
CA ASP A 373 -1.77 -22.53 0.75
C ASP A 373 -0.60 -23.33 0.17
N LEU A 374 0.11 -22.75 -0.81
CA LEU A 374 1.28 -23.38 -1.47
C LEU A 374 2.50 -23.56 -0.55
N GLN A 375 2.56 -22.87 0.58
CA GLN A 375 3.70 -22.92 1.50
C GLN A 375 3.44 -23.74 2.76
N GLY A 376 2.19 -24.19 2.97
CA GLY A 376 1.81 -25.04 4.10
C GLY A 376 2.23 -26.51 3.94
N THR A 377 2.79 -26.90 2.80
CA THR A 377 3.13 -28.30 2.47
C THR A 377 4.57 -28.72 2.77
N THR A 378 5.40 -27.83 3.32
CA THR A 378 6.74 -28.20 3.81
C THR A 378 6.73 -28.25 5.33
N SER A 379 6.16 -29.33 5.88
CA SER A 379 6.27 -29.71 7.29
C SER A 379 7.53 -30.53 7.53
#